data_AF-Q80Z05-F1
#
_entry.id   AF-Q80Z05-F1
#
_cell.length_a   1.000
_cell.length_b   1.000
_cell.length_c   1.000
_cell.angle_alpha   90.00
_cell.angle_beta   90.00
_cell.angle_gamma   90.00
#
_symmetry.space_group_name_H-M   'P 1'
#
loop_
_entity.id
_entity.type
_entity.pdbx_description
1 polymer ?
#
loop_
_entity_poly.entity_id
_entity_poly.type
_entity_poly.pdbx_seq_one_letter_code
_entity_poly.pdbx_strand_id
1 'polypeptide(L)'
;HLVVPSNGLYLVYSQVLFKGRGCSSFLVLTHTVGRFATSYPEKVNLLSAIKSPCQKEIPEGPELKPWYEPIYLGGVFQLEKGDRLSAEVNLPQYLDFAEAGQ
;
A
#
# COMPACT_ATOMS: atom_id res chain seq x y z
N HIS A 1 5.12 3.01 12.48
CA HIS A 1 5.07 1.56 12.72
C HIS A 1 4.10 1.24 13.84
N LEU A 2 3.44 0.08 13.79
CA LEU A 2 2.69 -0.49 14.92
C LEU A 2 3.54 -1.55 15.62
N VAL A 3 3.41 -1.70 16.94
CA VAL A 3 4.19 -2.67 17.74
C VAL A 3 3.24 -3.67 18.38
N VAL A 4 3.52 -4.96 18.21
CA VAL A 4 2.71 -6.04 18.77
C VAL A 4 2.97 -6.18 20.28
N PRO A 5 1.95 -6.07 21.15
CA PRO A 5 2.15 -6.07 22.61
C PRO A 5 2.28 -7.47 23.22
N SER A 6 1.77 -8.51 22.56
CA SER A 6 1.70 -9.88 23.07
C SER A 6 1.71 -10.90 21.92
N ASN A 7 2.13 -12.14 22.19
CA ASN A 7 2.09 -13.20 21.19
C ASN A 7 0.63 -13.56 20.87
N GLY A 8 0.29 -13.77 19.60
CA GLY A 8 -1.06 -14.18 19.22
C GLY A 8 -1.36 -14.09 17.73
N LEU A 9 -2.58 -14.47 17.37
CA LEU A 9 -3.14 -14.26 16.03
C LEU A 9 -3.71 -12.84 15.95
N TYR A 10 -3.26 -12.09 14.96
CA TYR A 10 -3.71 -10.72 14.70
C TYR A 10 -4.31 -10.62 13.30
N LEU A 11 -5.49 -10.02 13.20
CA LEU A 11 -6.01 -9.51 11.93
C LEU A 11 -5.24 -8.24 11.59
N VAL A 12 -4.49 -8.25 10.49
CA VAL A 12 -3.73 -7.11 9.99
C VAL A 12 -4.34 -6.67 8.66
N TYR A 13 -4.65 -5.38 8.55
CA TYR A 13 -5.18 -4.81 7.31
C TYR A 13 -4.66 -3.38 7.09
N SER A 14 -4.66 -2.96 5.83
CA SER A 14 -4.29 -1.61 5.41
C SER A 14 -4.95 -1.30 4.08
N GLN A 15 -5.45 -0.07 3.95
CA GLN A 15 -6.00 0.46 2.70
C GLN A 15 -5.27 1.74 2.32
N VAL A 16 -4.97 1.88 1.04
CA VAL A 16 -4.51 3.13 0.44
C VAL A 16 -5.36 3.45 -0.78
N LEU A 17 -5.54 4.75 -1.04
CA LEU A 17 -6.10 5.26 -2.28
C LEU A 17 -5.02 6.06 -2.98
N PHE A 18 -4.69 5.69 -4.21
CA PHE A 18 -3.86 6.51 -5.08
C PHE A 18 -4.72 7.33 -6.03
N LYS A 19 -4.25 8.53 -6.36
CA LYS A 19 -4.81 9.40 -7.40
C LYS A 19 -3.72 9.98 -8.28
N GLY A 20 -4.07 10.30 -9.51
CA GLY A 20 -3.24 11.10 -10.40
C GLY A 20 -4.04 11.68 -11.56
N ARG A 21 -3.38 12.35 -12.50
CA ARG A 21 -4.00 12.92 -13.70
C ARG A 21 -3.17 12.57 -14.91
N GLY A 22 -3.84 11.95 -15.90
CA GLY A 22 -3.17 11.43 -17.09
C GLY A 22 -2.08 10.39 -16.78
N CYS A 23 -1.39 9.96 -17.83
CA CYS A 23 -0.30 8.99 -17.77
C CYS A 23 0.75 9.34 -18.82
N SER A 24 1.82 10.03 -18.42
CA SER A 24 2.94 10.38 -19.30
C SER A 24 3.96 9.24 -19.45
N SER A 25 3.94 8.26 -18.53
CA SER A 25 4.87 7.14 -18.49
C SER A 25 4.23 5.91 -17.84
N PHE A 26 4.88 4.76 -18.00
CA PHE A 26 4.53 3.57 -17.23
C PHE A 26 4.67 3.86 -15.73
N LEU A 27 3.60 3.60 -14.97
CA LEU A 27 3.53 3.84 -13.53
C LEU A 27 3.13 2.54 -12.84
N VAL A 28 3.93 2.14 -11.86
CA VAL A 28 3.67 0.97 -11.01
C VAL A 28 3.54 1.45 -9.58
N LEU A 29 2.38 1.22 -9.00
CA LEU A 29 2.06 1.53 -7.62
C LEU A 29 2.12 0.25 -6.81
N THR A 30 2.81 0.28 -5.69
CA THR A 30 2.87 -0.85 -4.76
C THR A 30 2.37 -0.41 -3.40
N HIS A 31 1.69 -1.32 -2.71
CA HIS A 31 1.37 -1.19 -1.31
C HIS A 31 1.79 -2.48 -0.60
N THR A 32 2.54 -2.34 0.48
CA THR A 32 3.12 -3.47 1.20
C THR A 32 2.91 -3.30 2.70
N VAL A 33 2.37 -4.35 3.33
CA VAL A 33 2.42 -4.51 4.78
C VAL A 33 3.59 -5.43 5.11
N GLY A 34 4.57 -4.93 5.85
CA GLY A 34 5.77 -5.67 6.23
C GLY A 34 5.96 -5.79 7.74
N ARG A 35 6.54 -6.92 8.15
CA ARG A 35 6.90 -7.28 9.53
C ARG A 35 8.41 -7.18 9.71
N PHE A 36 8.83 -6.53 10.79
CA PHE A 36 10.16 -6.67 11.35
C PHE A 36 10.02 -7.50 12.62
N ALA A 37 10.50 -8.74 12.57
CA ALA A 37 10.46 -9.60 13.74
C ALA A 37 11.54 -9.19 14.74
N THR A 38 11.34 -9.43 16.03
CA THR A 38 12.42 -9.27 17.01
C THR A 38 13.53 -10.29 16.82
N SER A 39 13.18 -11.47 16.29
CA SER A 39 14.07 -12.61 16.05
C SER A 39 14.81 -12.54 14.70
N TYR A 40 14.41 -11.65 13.78
CA TYR A 40 14.97 -11.57 12.44
C TYR A 40 15.18 -10.10 12.01
N PRO A 41 16.41 -9.71 11.65
CA PRO A 41 16.76 -8.29 11.46
C PRO A 41 16.21 -7.67 10.17
N GLU A 42 15.71 -8.47 9.23
CA GLU A 42 15.20 -7.96 7.95
C GLU A 42 13.67 -7.85 7.92
N LYS A 43 13.20 -6.97 7.04
CA LYS A 43 11.78 -6.77 6.77
C LYS A 43 11.25 -7.91 5.90
N VAL A 44 10.17 -8.55 6.34
CA VAL A 44 9.44 -9.57 5.55
C VAL A 44 8.07 -9.04 5.14
N ASN A 45 7.69 -9.22 3.88
CA ASN A 45 6.37 -8.83 3.39
C ASN A 45 5.31 -9.83 3.89
N LEU A 46 4.32 -9.34 4.64
CA LEU A 46 3.15 -10.14 5.02
C LEU A 46 2.08 -10.10 3.92
N LEU A 47 1.84 -8.89 3.40
CA LEU A 47 0.86 -8.63 2.35
C LEU A 47 1.49 -7.65 1.35
N SER A 48 1.27 -7.86 0.06
CA SER A 48 1.73 -6.96 -0.99
C SER A 48 0.79 -7.00 -2.17
N ALA A 49 0.54 -5.85 -2.79
CA ALA A 49 -0.19 -5.76 -4.04
C ALA A 49 0.41 -4.66 -4.92
N ILE A 50 0.16 -4.81 -6.22
CA ILE A 50 0.67 -3.95 -7.28
C ILE A 50 -0.51 -3.49 -8.15
N LYS A 51 -0.51 -2.22 -8.55
CA LYS A 51 -1.43 -1.64 -9.51
C LYS A 51 -0.67 -0.86 -10.58
N SER A 52 -1.16 -0.92 -11.81
CA SER A 52 -0.63 -0.16 -12.94
C SER A 52 -1.76 0.68 -13.54
N PRO A 53 -1.97 1.93 -13.07
CA PRO A 53 -3.05 2.80 -13.56
C PRO A 53 -2.88 3.18 -15.04
N CYS A 54 -1.64 3.12 -15.54
CA CYS A 54 -1.30 3.50 -16.90
C CYS A 54 -1.23 2.27 -17.81
N GLN A 55 -2.28 1.99 -18.57
CA GLN A 55 -2.21 1.09 -19.73
C GLN A 55 -1.65 1.83 -20.95
N LYS A 56 -0.93 1.10 -21.81
CA LYS A 56 -0.50 1.61 -23.12
C LYS A 56 -1.73 1.76 -24.01
N GLU A 57 -2.34 2.95 -24.04
CA GLU A 57 -2.82 3.63 -25.26
C GLU A 57 -3.44 5.00 -24.93
N ILE A 58 -3.07 5.98 -25.77
CA ILE A 58 -3.31 7.43 -25.66
C ILE A 58 -4.54 7.76 -26.51
N PRO A 59 -5.35 8.78 -26.13
CA PRO A 59 -5.70 9.76 -27.16
C PRO A 59 -5.33 11.16 -26.71
N GLU A 60 -4.67 11.84 -27.64
CA GLU A 60 -4.44 13.27 -27.69
C GLU A 60 -5.76 14.00 -27.42
N GLY A 61 -5.80 14.67 -26.27
CA GLY A 61 -6.91 15.50 -25.85
C GLY A 61 -6.41 16.39 -24.70
N PRO A 62 -6.85 17.66 -24.63
CA PRO A 62 -6.29 18.64 -23.69
C PRO A 62 -6.57 18.33 -22.21
N GLU A 63 -7.36 17.30 -21.90
CA GLU A 63 -7.73 16.94 -20.53
C GLU A 63 -7.05 15.65 -20.06
N LEU A 64 -6.05 15.82 -19.19
CA LEU A 64 -5.47 14.76 -18.39
C LEU A 64 -6.53 14.27 -17.37
N LYS A 65 -7.37 13.30 -17.78
CA LYS A 65 -8.40 12.72 -16.92
C LYS A 65 -7.80 12.21 -15.61
N PRO A 66 -8.44 12.47 -14.45
CA PRO A 66 -8.00 11.92 -13.19
C PRO A 66 -8.22 10.40 -13.17
N TRP A 67 -7.33 9.68 -12.50
CA TRP A 67 -7.48 8.26 -12.20
C TRP A 67 -7.37 8.04 -10.70
N TYR A 68 -8.00 6.95 -10.23
CA TYR A 68 -8.04 6.56 -8.83
C TYR A 68 -7.82 5.05 -8.73
N GLU A 69 -6.90 4.63 -7.88
CA GLU A 69 -6.55 3.21 -7.68
C GLU A 69 -6.54 2.86 -6.19
N PRO A 70 -7.58 2.20 -5.67
CA PRO A 70 -7.58 1.68 -4.31
C PRO A 70 -6.78 0.38 -4.24
N ILE A 71 -6.06 0.18 -3.13
CA ILE A 71 -5.47 -1.11 -2.75
C ILE A 71 -5.88 -1.41 -1.32
N TYR A 72 -6.55 -2.55 -1.12
CA TYR A 72 -6.86 -3.11 0.20
C TYR A 72 -6.06 -4.39 0.41
N LEU A 73 -5.42 -4.50 1.57
CA LEU A 73 -4.68 -5.67 2.01
C LEU A 73 -5.25 -6.11 3.37
N GLY A 74 -5.50 -7.40 3.54
CA GLY A 74 -5.96 -7.96 4.82
C GLY A 74 -5.64 -9.44 4.97
N GLY A 75 -5.28 -9.86 6.18
CA GLY A 75 -5.02 -11.26 6.52
C GLY A 75 -4.81 -11.49 8.01
N VAL A 76 -4.91 -12.74 8.46
CA VAL A 76 -4.63 -13.15 9.86
C VAL A 76 -3.23 -13.74 9.92
N PHE A 77 -2.41 -13.26 10.86
CA PHE A 77 -1.02 -13.69 11.03
C PHE A 77 -0.72 -14.02 12.49
N GLN A 78 0.09 -15.05 12.71
CA GLN A 78 0.72 -15.29 14.01
C GLN A 78 1.88 -14.30 14.18
N LEU A 79 1.82 -13.47 15.22
CA LEU A 79 2.82 -12.46 15.55
C LEU A 79 3.34 -12.66 16.97
N GLU A 80 4.54 -12.14 17.22
CA GLU A 80 5.25 -12.19 18.50
C GLU A 80 5.32 -10.81 19.13
N LYS A 81 5.39 -10.78 20.46
CA LYS A 81 5.59 -9.56 21.24
C LYS A 81 6.85 -8.84 20.77
N GLY A 82 6.70 -7.56 20.44
CA GLY A 82 7.77 -6.70 19.98
C GLY A 82 7.94 -6.65 18.46
N ASP A 83 7.25 -7.51 17.70
CA ASP A 83 7.19 -7.38 16.25
C ASP A 83 6.70 -6.00 15.84
N ARG A 84 7.34 -5.43 14.83
CA ARG A 84 6.97 -4.11 14.29
C ARG A 84 6.34 -4.28 12.92
N LEU A 85 5.14 -3.74 12.76
CA LEU A 85 4.43 -3.71 11.49
C LEU A 85 4.59 -2.34 10.82
N SER A 86 4.72 -2.37 9.49
CA SER A 86 4.81 -1.21 8.61
C SER A 86 3.79 -1.36 7.49
N ALA A 87 3.20 -0.25 7.06
CA ALA A 87 2.36 -0.17 5.87
C ALA A 87 2.97 0.93 5.01
N GLU A 88 3.48 0.57 3.85
CA GLU A 88 4.27 1.44 2.99
C GLU A 88 3.79 1.38 1.55
N VAL A 89 4.07 2.46 0.81
CA VAL A 89 3.86 2.56 -0.63
C VAL A 89 5.15 3.02 -1.28
N ASN A 90 5.39 2.63 -2.54
CA ASN A 90 6.60 3.05 -3.25
C ASN A 90 6.57 4.51 -3.71
N LEU A 91 5.39 5.07 -4.00
CA LEU A 91 5.22 6.41 -4.55
C LEU A 91 4.16 7.20 -3.75
N PRO A 92 4.53 7.70 -2.54
CA PRO A 92 3.59 8.36 -1.63
C PRO A 92 3.01 9.66 -2.17
N GLN A 93 3.65 10.30 -3.15
CA GLN A 93 3.15 11.52 -3.79
C GLN A 93 1.82 11.33 -4.53
N TYR A 94 1.42 10.09 -4.81
CA TYR A 94 0.14 9.77 -5.43
C TYR A 94 -0.95 9.44 -4.39
N LEU A 95 -0.67 9.46 -3.09
CA LEU A 95 -1.69 9.16 -2.08
C LEU A 95 -2.79 10.24 -2.09
N ASP A 96 -4.03 9.78 -2.05
CA ASP A 96 -5.18 10.65 -1.86
C ASP A 96 -5.61 10.71 -0.40
N PHE A 97 -5.54 11.91 0.16
CA PHE A 97 -6.00 12.23 1.53
C PHE A 97 -7.17 13.22 1.53
N ALA A 98 -7.79 13.48 0.36
CA ALA A 98 -8.80 14.52 0.21
C ALA A 98 -10.06 14.28 1.05
N GLU A 99 -10.40 13.01 1.30
CA GLU A 99 -11.44 12.65 2.26
C GLU A 99 -10.86 11.74 3.34
N ALA A 100 -11.07 12.10 4.60
CA ALA A 100 -10.90 11.17 5.69
C ALA A 100 -11.99 10.10 5.53
N GLY A 101 -11.60 8.84 5.40
CA GLY A 101 -12.53 7.73 5.30
C GLY A 101 -13.64 7.86 6.35
N GLN A 102 -14.88 7.75 5.88
CA GLN A 102 -16.12 7.94 6.62
C GLN A 102 -16.25 6.98 7.81
#